data_AF-A0A061NS59-F1
#
_entry.id   AF-A0A061NS59-F1
#
_cell.length_a   1.000
_cell.length_b   1.000
_cell.length_c   1.000
_cell.angle_alpha   90.00
_cell.angle_beta   90.00
_cell.angle_gamma   90.00
#
_symmetry.space_group_name_H-M   'P 1'
#
loop_
_entity.id
_entity.type
_entity.pdbx_description
1 polymer ?
#
loop_
_entity_poly.entity_id
_entity_poly.type
_entity_poly.pdbx_seq_one_letter_code
_entity_poly.pdbx_strand_id
1 'polypeptide(L)' 'MAMIVRVVMLDEFPLLEVILSLVVLIICVALMMKIAGKIYKTGMLMHGKNATPAEMWKWIRQ' A
#
# COMPACT_ATOMS: atom_id res chain seq x y z
N MET A 1 6.75 -3.18 -28.54
CA MET A 1 8.05 -3.79 -28.19
C MET A 1 9.19 -2.77 -28.08
N ALA A 2 9.27 -1.75 -28.96
CA ALA A 2 10.34 -0.74 -28.95
C ALA A 2 10.49 0.09 -27.64
N MET A 3 9.42 0.32 -26.89
CA MET A 3 9.48 1.09 -25.63
C MET A 3 10.09 0.28 -24.47
N ILE A 4 9.82 -1.03 -24.41
CA ILE A 4 10.32 -1.91 -23.35
C ILE A 4 11.84 -2.09 -23.48
N VAL A 5 12.35 -2.19 -24.72
CA VAL A 5 13.78 -2.33 -25.00
C VAL A 5 14.55 -1.06 -24.65
N ARG A 6 13.96 0.13 -24.78
CA ARG A 6 14.63 1.40 -24.43
C ARG A 6 14.84 1.57 -22.92
N VAL A 7 13.93 1.03 -22.10
CA VAL A 7 14.04 1.04 -20.63
C VAL A 7 15.09 0.01 -20.15
N VAL A 8 15.28 -1.08 -20.89
CA VAL A 8 16.19 -2.18 -20.54
C VAL A 8 17.65 -1.93 -20.97
N MET A 9 17.90 -1.00 -21.91
CA MET A 9 19.23 -0.71 -22.48
C MET A 9 19.96 0.47 -21.82
N LEU A 10 19.43 1.05 -20.74
CA LEU A 10 20.14 2.03 -19.91
C LEU A 10 21.06 1.25 -18.96
N ASP A 11 22.32 1.21 -19.35
CA ASP A 11 23.44 0.35 -18.95
C ASP A 11 23.95 0.54 -17.50
N GLU A 12 23.08 0.78 -16.53
CA GLU A 12 23.48 0.89 -15.13
C GLU A 12 22.71 -0.13 -14.33
N PHE A 13 23.38 -1.21 -13.93
CA PHE A 13 22.84 -2.24 -13.05
C PHE A 13 22.11 -1.58 -11.87
N PRO A 14 20.76 -1.47 -11.90
CA PRO A 14 20.08 -0.44 -11.16
C PRO A 14 19.69 -1.01 -9.80
N LEU A 15 20.68 -1.51 -9.06
CA LEU A 15 20.50 -2.00 -7.68
C LEU A 15 19.77 -0.96 -6.84
N LEU A 16 20.06 0.33 -7.06
CA LEU A 16 19.37 1.44 -6.43
C LEU A 16 17.88 1.47 -6.79
N GLU A 17 17.47 1.28 -8.05
CA GLU A 17 16.05 1.23 -8.44
C GLU A 17 15.34 -0.01 -7.90
N VAL A 18 16.03 -1.16 -7.87
CA VAL A 18 15.50 -2.40 -7.29
C VAL A 18 15.27 -2.22 -5.79
N ILE A 19 16.24 -1.65 -5.07
CA ILE A 19 16.12 -1.34 -3.64
C ILE A 19 15.02 -0.29 -3.42
N LEU A 20 14.95 0.78 -4.22
CA LEU A 20 13.89 1.78 -4.14
C LEU A 20 12.51 1.16 -4.35
N SER A 21 12.37 0.28 -5.34
CA SER A 21 11.11 -0.43 -5.61
C SER A 21 10.71 -1.32 -4.45
N LEU A 22 11.66 -2.05 -3.86
CA LEU A 22 11.43 -2.87 -2.66
C LEU A 22 11.06 -2.00 -1.44
N VAL A 23 11.75 -0.88 -1.25
CA VAL A 23 11.46 0.07 -0.15
C VAL A 23 10.07 0.67 -0.32
N VAL A 24 9.72 1.14 -1.52
CA VAL A 24 8.38 1.66 -1.84
C VAL A 24 7.32 0.60 -1.61
N LEU A 25 7.56 -0.64 -2.05
CA LEU A 25 6.66 -1.76 -1.80
C LEU A 25 6.43 -1.96 -0.30
N ILE A 26 7.51 -2.06 0.48
CA ILE A 26 7.43 -2.26 1.94
C ILE A 26 6.70 -1.10 2.60
N ILE A 27 6.97 0.14 2.20
CA ILE A 27 6.30 1.34 2.73
C ILE A 27 4.80 1.28 2.40
N CYS A 28 4.42 0.98 1.15
CA CYS A 28 3.03 0.85 0.74
C CYS A 28 2.29 -0.22 1.56
N VAL A 29 2.90 -1.39 1.70
CA VAL A 29 2.33 -2.50 2.48
C VAL A 29 2.22 -2.12 3.95
N ALA A 30 3.24 -1.49 4.54
CA ALA A 30 3.22 -1.04 5.93
C ALA A 30 2.15 0.03 6.19
N LEU A 31 1.97 0.97 5.26
CA LEU A 31 0.92 1.99 5.32
C LEU A 31 -0.47 1.34 5.24
N MET A 32 -0.69 0.42 4.30
CA MET A 32 -1.94 -0.33 4.21
C MET A 32 -2.20 -1.15 5.47
N MET A 33 -1.20 -1.85 6.02
CA MET A 33 -1.34 -2.61 7.26
C MET A 33 -1.72 -1.71 8.44
N LYS A 34 -1.12 -0.50 8.56
CA LYS A 34 -1.49 0.46 9.61
C LYS A 34 -2.94 0.92 9.49
N ILE A 35 -3.39 1.25 8.28
CA ILE A 35 -4.77 1.69 8.02
C ILE A 35 -5.74 0.54 8.30
N ALA A 36 -5.47 -0.64 7.73
CA ALA A 36 -6.28 -1.84 7.94
C ALA A 36 -6.36 -2.21 9.42
N GLY A 37 -5.26 -2.13 10.17
CA GLY A 37 -5.24 -2.36 11.61
C GLY A 37 -6.09 -1.35 12.39
N LYS A 38 -6.05 -0.06 12.02
CA LYS A 38 -6.90 0.98 12.62
C LYS A 38 -8.39 0.70 12.34
N ILE A 39 -8.73 0.33 11.11
CA ILE A 39 -10.10 -0.04 10.71
C ILE A 39 -10.57 -1.33 11.40
N TYR A 40 -9.71 -2.35 11.50
CA TYR A 40 -10.03 -3.61 12.18
C TYR A 40 -10.32 -3.39 13.67
N LYS A 41 -9.48 -2.59 14.33
CA LYS A 41 -9.62 -2.30 15.76
C LYS A 41 -10.88 -1.48 16.06
N THR A 42 -11.18 -0.47 15.24
CA THR A 42 -12.36 0.40 15.44
C THR A 42 -13.65 -0.23 14.91
N GLY A 43 -13.59 -0.97 13.81
CA GLY A 43 -14.75 -1.43 13.07
C GLY A 43 -15.17 -2.86 13.32
N MET A 44 -14.30 -3.82 13.00
CA MET A 44 -14.67 -5.23 13.01
C MET A 44 -14.86 -5.78 14.43
N LEU A 45 -14.02 -5.35 15.38
CA LEU A 45 -14.08 -5.84 16.77
C LEU A 45 -15.25 -5.23 17.57
N MET A 46 -15.67 -4.00 17.26
CA MET A 46 -16.62 -3.25 18.09
C MET A 46 -18.06 -3.25 17.59
N HIS A 47 -18.33 -3.44 16.29
CA HIS A 47 -19.69 -3.29 15.76
C HIS A 47 -20.36 -4.59 15.28
N GLY A 48 -19.62 -5.68 15.08
CA GLY A 48 -20.18 -7.01 14.76
C GLY A 48 -21.14 -7.06 13.56
N LYS A 49 -21.17 -5.99 12.74
CA LYS A 49 -22.14 -5.72 11.68
C LYS A 49 -21.36 -5.30 10.44
N ASN A 50 -21.89 -5.60 9.26
CA ASN A 50 -21.28 -5.27 7.97
C ASN A 50 -21.03 -3.75 7.87
N ALA A 51 -19.81 -3.32 8.20
CA ALA A 51 -19.44 -1.92 8.17
C ALA A 51 -19.62 -1.39 6.76
N THR A 52 -20.45 -0.35 6.60
CA THR A 52 -20.61 0.31 5.30
C THR A 52 -19.37 1.16 5.03
N PRO A 53 -18.95 1.33 3.75
CA PRO A 53 -17.78 2.15 3.41
C PRO A 53 -17.87 3.59 3.95
N ALA A 54 -19.08 4.11 4.17
CA ALA A 54 -19.31 5.40 4.81
C ALA A 54 -18.92 5.46 6.31
N GLU A 55 -19.07 4.37 7.06
CA GLU A 55 -18.69 4.29 8.48
C GLU A 55 -17.18 4.11 8.64
N MET A 56 -16.55 3.31 7.76
CA MET A 56 -15.09 3.14 7.74
C MET A 56 -14.36 4.48 7.60
N TRP A 57 -14.88 5.41 6.80
CA TRP A 57 -14.30 6.74 6.63
C TRP A 57 -14.37 7.61 7.90
N LYS A 58 -15.43 7.45 8.71
CA LYS A 58 -15.54 8.13 10.01
C LYS A 58 -14.49 7.62 10.99
N TRP A 59 -14.23 6.32 11.01
CA TRP A 59 -13.23 5.70 11.89
C TRP A 59 -11.78 5.99 11.50
N ILE A 60 -11.50 6.20 10.22
CA ILE A 60 -10.18 6.66 9.77
C ILE A 60 -9.89 8.09 10.26
N ARG A 61 -10.94 8.92 10.33
CA ARG A 61 -10.86 10.32 10.77
C ARG A 61 -10.85 10.49 12.30
N GLN A 62 -11.39 9.52 13.06
CA GLN A 62 -11.23 9.44 14.52
C GLN A 62 -9.89 8.82 14.93
#